data_AF-Q4FQ01-F1
#
_entry.id   AF-Q4FQ01-F1
#
_cell.length_a   1.000
_cell.length_b   1.000
_cell.length_c   1.000
_cell.angle_alpha   90.00
_cell.angle_beta   90.00
_cell.angle_gamma   90.00
#
_symmetry.space_group_name_H-M   'P 1'
#
loop_
_entity.id
_entity.type
_entity.pdbx_description
1 polymer ?
#
loop_
_entity_poly.entity_id
_entity_poly.type
_entity_poly.pdbx_seq_one_letter_code
_entity_poly.pdbx_strand_id
1 'polypeptide(L)'
;MNDDTKKKFTLLLEELINNAQPESRQIEINLELNKLSPDPFWSDYIFWSNKYVGEDGSINYEEFFDKISEYPKSNEYKTKSRILELAQKLIIRDFSKISEVDIVNEINKLSPDISWTNYLFVDKTCLNNDGSIDNEKFLNKIFKESWNENFR
;
A
#
# COMPACT_ATOMS: atom_id res chain seq x y z
N MET A 1 -12.47 8.45 -3.94
CA MET A 1 -13.17 7.93 -2.73
C MET A 1 -14.62 8.38 -2.75
N ASN A 2 -15.53 7.56 -2.20
CA ASN A 2 -16.92 7.99 -1.98
C ASN A 2 -17.05 8.84 -0.69
N ASP A 3 -18.20 9.48 -0.52
CA ASP A 3 -18.42 10.44 0.58
C ASP A 3 -18.42 9.77 1.97
N ASP A 4 -18.93 8.55 2.09
CA ASP A 4 -18.92 7.79 3.35
C ASP A 4 -17.49 7.45 3.79
N THR A 5 -16.64 7.02 2.84
CA THR A 5 -15.22 6.77 3.08
C THR A 5 -14.51 8.06 3.50
N LYS A 6 -14.75 9.18 2.81
CA LYS A 6 -14.17 10.49 3.16
C LYS A 6 -14.55 10.89 4.59
N LYS A 7 -15.85 10.81 4.92
CA LYS A 7 -16.36 11.13 6.27
C LYS A 7 -15.73 10.25 7.35
N LYS A 8 -15.67 8.94 7.13
CA LYS A 8 -15.03 8.02 8.08
C LYS A 8 -13.54 8.33 8.25
N PHE A 9 -12.84 8.61 7.16
CA PHE A 9 -11.42 8.97 7.17
C PHE A 9 -11.18 10.23 8.00
N THR A 10 -11.94 11.30 7.75
CA THR A 10 -11.87 12.55 8.50
C THR A 10 -12.03 12.33 10.01
N LEU A 11 -13.07 11.60 10.44
CA LEU A 11 -13.32 11.34 11.85
C LEU A 11 -12.15 10.60 12.53
N LEU A 12 -11.61 9.58 11.86
CA LEU A 12 -10.47 8.81 12.36
C LEU A 12 -9.19 9.65 12.42
N LEU A 13 -8.95 10.50 11.41
CA LEU A 13 -7.77 11.36 11.38
C LEU A 13 -7.83 12.44 12.47
N GLU A 14 -8.99 13.05 12.67
CA GLU A 14 -9.21 14.00 13.78
C GLU A 14 -9.03 13.31 15.13
N GLU A 15 -9.52 12.08 15.30
CA GLU A 15 -9.30 11.29 16.51
C GLU A 15 -7.80 11.05 16.77
N LEU A 16 -7.04 10.74 15.71
CA LEU A 16 -5.60 10.49 15.78
C LEU A 16 -4.82 11.75 16.17
N ILE A 17 -5.11 12.89 15.55
CA ILE A 17 -4.37 14.15 15.75
C ILE A 17 -4.63 14.78 17.12
N ASN A 18 -5.81 14.54 17.69
CA ASN A 18 -6.19 15.11 18.99
C ASN A 18 -5.40 14.52 20.19
N ASN A 19 -4.41 13.64 19.96
CA ASN A 19 -3.35 13.16 20.88
C ASN A 19 -3.78 12.68 22.29
N ALA A 20 -5.08 12.51 22.52
CA ALA A 20 -5.63 12.06 23.80
C ALA A 20 -5.81 10.53 23.88
N GLN A 21 -5.48 9.81 22.81
CA GLN A 21 -5.73 8.37 22.69
C GLN A 21 -4.52 7.54 23.14
N PRO A 22 -4.75 6.37 23.77
CA PRO A 22 -3.68 5.43 24.06
C PRO A 22 -3.05 4.92 22.76
N GLU A 23 -1.78 4.52 22.81
CA GLU A 23 -1.01 4.03 21.65
C GLU A 23 -1.72 2.87 20.93
N SER A 24 -2.33 1.94 21.67
CA SER A 24 -3.09 0.83 21.07
C SER A 24 -4.22 1.32 20.16
N ARG A 25 -4.90 2.41 20.54
CA ARG A 25 -5.97 3.02 19.74
C ARG A 25 -5.40 3.75 18.53
N GLN A 26 -4.25 4.41 18.67
CA GLN A 26 -3.56 5.06 17.55
C GLN A 26 -3.16 4.02 16.48
N ILE A 27 -2.68 2.85 16.90
CA ILE A 27 -2.35 1.73 16.01
C ILE A 27 -3.61 1.25 15.27
N GLU A 28 -4.72 1.03 15.97
CA GLU A 28 -6.00 0.65 15.34
C GLU A 28 -6.46 1.66 14.30
N ILE A 29 -6.43 2.96 14.64
CA ILE A 29 -6.81 4.05 13.74
C ILE A 29 -5.91 4.03 12.50
N ASN A 30 -4.59 3.93 12.67
CA ASN A 30 -3.66 3.87 11.55
C ASN A 30 -3.95 2.68 10.62
N LEU A 31 -4.24 1.51 11.18
CA LEU A 31 -4.61 0.33 10.39
C LEU A 31 -5.94 0.53 9.64
N GLU A 32 -6.91 1.23 10.22
CA GLU A 32 -8.16 1.58 9.53
C GLU A 32 -7.95 2.61 8.43
N LEU A 33 -7.17 3.66 8.68
CA LEU A 33 -6.85 4.69 7.69
C LEU A 33 -6.09 4.09 6.50
N ASN A 34 -5.14 3.19 6.74
CA ASN A 34 -4.42 2.45 5.69
C ASN A 34 -5.36 1.65 4.78
N LYS A 35 -6.47 1.11 5.32
CA LYS A 35 -7.47 0.37 4.53
C LYS A 35 -8.39 1.29 3.72
N LEU A 36 -8.65 2.50 4.24
CA LEU A 36 -9.53 3.46 3.58
C LEU A 36 -8.80 4.27 2.50
N SER A 37 -7.50 4.52 2.69
CA SER A 37 -6.72 5.32 1.76
C SER A 37 -6.41 4.54 0.48
N PRO A 38 -6.62 5.15 -0.70
CA PRO A 38 -6.09 4.61 -1.95
C PRO A 38 -4.57 4.83 -2.07
N ASP A 39 -4.01 5.84 -1.40
CA ASP A 39 -2.58 6.15 -1.40
C ASP A 39 -1.96 5.65 -0.08
N PRO A 40 -1.01 4.73 -0.12
CA PRO A 40 -0.49 4.15 1.10
C PRO A 40 0.49 5.15 1.79
N PHE A 41 0.93 6.23 1.11
CA PHE A 41 1.74 7.31 1.69
C PHE A 41 0.92 8.47 2.28
N TRP A 42 -0.39 8.27 2.52
CA TRP A 42 -1.28 9.33 3.01
C TRP A 42 -0.76 10.02 4.27
N SER A 43 -0.11 9.28 5.18
CA SER A 43 0.41 9.79 6.44
C SER A 43 1.49 10.85 6.23
N ASP A 44 2.28 10.71 5.17
CA ASP A 44 3.37 11.64 4.89
C ASP A 44 2.84 13.02 4.49
N TYR A 45 1.69 13.05 3.82
CA TYR A 45 1.03 14.29 3.47
C TYR A 45 0.48 15.05 4.70
N ILE A 46 0.20 14.35 5.80
CA ILE A 46 -0.35 14.96 7.02
C ILE A 46 0.77 15.29 8.01
N PHE A 47 1.68 14.36 8.28
CA PHE A 47 2.67 14.50 9.35
C PHE A 47 4.01 15.08 8.88
N TRP A 48 4.32 15.00 7.58
CA TRP A 48 5.63 15.37 7.03
C TRP A 48 5.54 16.43 5.93
N SER A 49 4.37 17.06 5.75
CA SER A 49 4.12 18.07 4.73
C SER A 49 3.34 19.26 5.29
N ASN A 50 3.77 20.47 4.94
CA ASN A 50 3.07 21.71 5.29
C ASN A 50 2.03 22.12 4.23
N LYS A 51 1.77 21.25 3.23
CA LYS A 51 0.87 21.59 2.11
C LYS A 51 -0.60 21.44 2.47
N TYR A 52 -0.94 20.41 3.23
CA TYR A 52 -2.34 20.03 3.50
C TYR A 52 -2.79 20.37 4.92
N VAL A 53 -1.85 20.80 5.77
CA VAL A 53 -2.09 21.19 7.15
C VAL A 53 -1.71 22.67 7.29
N GLY A 54 -2.65 23.50 7.70
CA GLY A 54 -2.45 24.92 7.96
C GLY A 54 -1.62 25.16 9.23
N GLU A 55 -1.17 26.40 9.42
CA GLU A 55 -0.38 26.79 10.60
C GLU A 55 -1.14 26.63 11.92
N ASP A 56 -2.48 26.66 11.89
CA ASP A 56 -3.36 26.42 13.03
C ASP A 56 -3.64 24.92 13.28
N GLY A 57 -3.03 24.03 12.51
CA GLY A 57 -3.25 22.58 12.57
C GLY A 57 -4.51 22.10 11.85
N SER A 58 -5.25 22.99 11.18
CA SER A 58 -6.43 22.60 10.39
C SER A 58 -6.00 21.87 9.11
N ILE A 59 -6.75 20.85 8.71
CA ILE A 59 -6.47 20.06 7.51
C ILE A 59 -7.37 20.53 6.36
N ASN A 60 -6.77 20.82 5.21
CA ASN A 60 -7.50 20.98 3.96
C ASN A 60 -7.86 19.61 3.38
N TYR A 61 -8.97 19.05 3.89
CA TYR A 61 -9.45 17.71 3.50
C TYR A 61 -9.78 17.58 2.01
N GLU A 62 -10.23 18.67 1.36
CA GLU A 62 -10.55 18.64 -0.06
C GLU A 62 -9.29 18.37 -0.90
N GLU A 63 -8.26 19.19 -0.73
CA GLU A 63 -6.98 19.00 -1.44
C GLU A 63 -6.28 17.71 -1.05
N PHE A 64 -6.36 17.31 0.23
CA PHE A 64 -5.80 16.05 0.69
C PHE A 64 -6.47 14.85 0.03
N PHE A 65 -7.80 14.80 -0.02
CA PHE A 65 -8.53 13.70 -0.64
C PHE A 65 -8.34 13.64 -2.15
N ASP A 66 -8.23 14.78 -2.81
CA ASP A 66 -7.87 14.84 -4.22
C ASP A 66 -6.48 14.26 -4.43
N LYS A 67 -5.50 14.65 -3.61
CA LYS A 67 -4.12 14.15 -3.72
C LYS A 67 -4.05 12.63 -3.61
N ILE A 68 -4.59 12.04 -2.54
CA ILE A 68 -4.50 10.59 -2.35
C ILE A 68 -5.28 9.83 -3.44
N SER A 69 -6.34 10.44 -3.98
CA SER A 69 -7.11 9.86 -5.09
C SER A 69 -6.36 9.85 -6.43
N GLU A 70 -5.23 10.55 -6.56
CA GLU A 70 -4.35 10.48 -7.73
C GLU A 70 -3.51 9.21 -7.76
N TYR A 71 -3.17 8.63 -6.60
CA TYR A 71 -2.22 7.53 -6.51
C TYR A 71 -2.57 6.32 -7.40
N PRO A 72 -3.84 5.87 -7.52
CA PRO A 72 -4.20 4.79 -8.44
C PRO A 72 -3.89 5.06 -9.92
N LYS A 73 -3.67 6.34 -10.31
CA LYS A 73 -3.28 6.73 -11.67
C LYS A 73 -1.77 6.81 -11.85
N SER A 74 -1.01 6.78 -10.77
CA SER A 74 0.45 6.89 -10.76
C SER A 74 1.13 5.73 -11.48
N ASN A 75 2.36 5.97 -11.95
CA ASN A 75 3.17 4.90 -12.54
C ASN A 75 3.57 3.84 -11.50
N GLU A 76 3.80 4.27 -10.27
CA GLU A 76 4.16 3.39 -9.16
C GLU A 76 3.03 2.37 -8.88
N TYR A 77 1.80 2.85 -8.70
CA TYR A 77 0.65 1.98 -8.51
C TYR A 77 0.49 0.99 -9.67
N LYS A 78 0.53 1.47 -10.91
CA LYS A 78 0.42 0.62 -12.11
C LYS A 78 1.49 -0.46 -12.16
N THR A 79 2.73 -0.11 -11.81
CA THR A 79 3.87 -1.04 -11.78
C THR A 79 3.66 -2.10 -10.71
N LYS A 80 3.36 -1.69 -9.47
CA LYS A 80 3.09 -2.59 -8.34
C LYS A 80 1.91 -3.52 -8.62
N SER A 81 0.78 -2.99 -9.11
CA SER A 81 -0.39 -3.79 -9.49
C SER A 81 -0.08 -4.79 -10.60
N ARG A 82 0.71 -4.41 -11.60
CA ARG A 82 1.10 -5.32 -12.69
C ARG A 82 1.99 -6.45 -12.19
N ILE A 83 2.95 -6.17 -11.32
CA ILE A 83 3.79 -7.20 -10.69
C ILE A 83 2.91 -8.19 -9.91
N LEU A 84 1.96 -7.70 -9.11
CA LEU A 84 1.04 -8.57 -8.34
C LEU A 84 0.18 -9.46 -9.24
N GLU A 85 -0.39 -8.90 -10.31
CA GLU A 85 -1.20 -9.66 -11.27
C GLU A 85 -0.38 -10.80 -11.90
N LEU A 86 0.83 -10.49 -12.35
CA LEU A 86 1.74 -11.43 -12.97
C LEU A 86 2.21 -12.51 -11.99
N ALA A 87 2.57 -12.13 -10.76
CA ALA A 87 2.95 -13.06 -9.70
C ALA A 87 1.80 -14.01 -9.36
N GLN A 88 0.57 -13.50 -9.25
CA GLN A 88 -0.61 -14.32 -8.98
C GLN A 88 -0.83 -15.35 -10.08
N LYS A 89 -0.64 -14.98 -11.35
CA LYS A 89 -0.72 -15.91 -12.49
C LYS A 89 0.28 -17.06 -12.39
N LEU A 90 1.50 -16.80 -11.91
CA LEU A 90 2.48 -17.86 -11.68
C LEU A 90 2.04 -18.80 -10.56
N ILE A 91 1.50 -18.27 -9.45
CA ILE A 91 1.03 -19.08 -8.31
C ILE A 91 -0.11 -20.02 -8.72
N ILE A 92 -1.11 -19.51 -9.43
CA ILE A 92 -2.27 -20.32 -9.87
C ILE A 92 -2.02 -21.06 -11.19
N ARG A 93 -0.83 -20.89 -11.79
CA ARG A 93 -0.43 -21.45 -13.08
C ARG A 93 -1.39 -21.09 -14.24
N ASP A 94 -1.89 -19.86 -14.26
CA ASP A 94 -2.74 -19.34 -15.34
C ASP A 94 -1.89 -18.70 -16.45
N PHE A 95 -1.62 -19.50 -17.49
CA PHE A 95 -0.86 -19.09 -18.69
C PHE A 95 -1.72 -18.96 -19.94
N SER A 96 -3.04 -18.79 -19.78
CA SER A 96 -3.99 -18.74 -20.88
C SER A 96 -3.80 -17.54 -21.82
N LYS A 97 -3.28 -16.41 -21.30
CA LYS A 97 -3.13 -15.13 -22.03
C LYS A 97 -1.68 -14.69 -22.26
N ILE A 98 -0.74 -15.21 -21.47
CA ILE A 98 0.67 -14.82 -21.48
C ILE A 98 1.49 -16.04 -21.02
N SER A 99 2.63 -16.30 -21.67
CA SER A 99 3.46 -17.45 -21.33
C SER A 99 4.18 -17.25 -20.00
N GLU A 100 4.54 -18.35 -19.32
CA GLU A 100 5.31 -18.29 -18.08
C GLU A 100 6.62 -17.51 -18.25
N VAL A 101 7.33 -17.72 -19.36
CA VAL A 101 8.59 -17.04 -19.67
C VAL A 101 8.38 -15.54 -19.85
N ASP A 102 7.31 -15.13 -20.54
CA ASP A 102 6.98 -13.71 -20.73
C ASP A 102 6.59 -13.05 -19.41
N ILE A 103 5.83 -13.74 -18.56
CA ILE A 103 5.51 -13.27 -17.20
C ILE A 103 6.79 -12.99 -16.42
N VAL A 104 7.70 -13.98 -16.34
CA VAL A 104 8.97 -13.86 -15.61
C VAL A 104 9.80 -12.71 -16.14
N ASN A 105 9.92 -12.59 -17.47
CA ASN A 105 10.67 -11.51 -18.11
C ASN A 105 10.05 -10.13 -17.86
N GLU A 106 8.73 -10.02 -17.82
CA GLU A 106 8.03 -8.77 -17.53
C GLU A 106 8.22 -8.36 -16.07
N ILE A 107 8.07 -9.28 -15.11
CA ILE A 107 8.36 -8.98 -13.70
C ILE A 107 9.83 -8.56 -13.54
N ASN A 108 10.79 -9.23 -14.19
CA ASN A 108 12.20 -8.85 -14.12
C ASN A 108 12.50 -7.44 -14.66
N LYS A 109 11.67 -6.91 -15.57
CA LYS A 109 11.82 -5.53 -16.08
C LYS A 109 11.17 -4.50 -15.16
N LEU A 110 10.07 -4.86 -14.51
CA LEU A 110 9.31 -3.97 -13.64
C LEU A 110 9.84 -3.94 -12.21
N SER A 111 10.36 -5.07 -11.74
CA SER A 111 10.83 -5.27 -10.38
C SER A 111 12.22 -4.67 -10.18
N PRO A 112 12.44 -3.86 -9.13
CA PRO A 112 13.78 -3.43 -8.73
C PRO A 112 14.62 -4.56 -8.10
N ASP A 113 14.00 -5.67 -7.68
CA ASP A 113 14.71 -6.84 -7.14
C ASP A 113 14.41 -8.09 -7.97
N ILE A 114 15.46 -8.63 -8.60
CA ILE A 114 15.39 -9.87 -9.40
C ILE A 114 15.23 -11.13 -8.55
N SER A 115 15.43 -11.03 -7.24
CA SER A 115 15.29 -12.13 -6.27
C SER A 115 13.83 -12.43 -5.92
N TRP A 116 12.86 -11.75 -6.53
CA TRP A 116 11.43 -11.90 -6.24
C TRP A 116 10.93 -13.36 -6.33
N THR A 117 11.55 -14.17 -7.20
CA THR A 117 11.23 -15.61 -7.33
C THR A 117 11.52 -16.39 -6.05
N ASN A 118 12.57 -16.01 -5.31
CA ASN A 118 12.90 -16.65 -4.04
C ASN A 118 11.79 -16.45 -3.01
N TYR A 119 11.20 -15.25 -2.96
CA TYR A 119 10.16 -14.88 -1.99
C TYR A 119 8.85 -15.66 -2.18
N LEU A 120 8.57 -16.09 -3.41
CA LEU A 120 7.35 -16.82 -3.76
C LEU A 120 7.56 -18.34 -3.79
N PHE A 121 8.69 -18.83 -4.31
CA PHE A 121 8.85 -20.24 -4.63
C PHE A 121 9.83 -20.99 -3.74
N VAL A 122 10.83 -20.28 -3.19
CA VAL A 122 11.91 -20.91 -2.41
C VAL A 122 11.64 -20.77 -0.93
N ASP A 123 11.65 -19.54 -0.41
CA ASP A 123 11.43 -19.29 1.02
C ASP A 123 9.94 -19.21 1.38
N LYS A 124 9.07 -18.88 0.40
CA LYS A 124 7.61 -18.77 0.52
C LYS A 124 7.16 -17.81 1.63
N THR A 125 8.02 -16.87 2.02
CA THR A 125 7.76 -15.90 3.09
C THR A 125 6.67 -14.89 2.73
N CYS A 126 6.36 -14.77 1.43
CA CYS A 126 5.31 -13.92 0.91
C CYS A 126 4.01 -14.66 0.58
N LEU A 127 3.86 -15.91 1.03
CA LEU A 127 2.61 -16.65 0.86
C LEU A 127 1.84 -16.72 2.18
N ASN A 128 0.52 -16.58 2.08
CA ASN A 128 -0.42 -16.90 3.14
C ASN A 128 -0.50 -18.42 3.36
N ASN A 129 -1.12 -18.83 4.47
CA ASN A 129 -1.30 -20.25 4.81
C ASN A 129 -2.11 -21.03 3.75
N ASP A 130 -2.96 -20.36 2.98
CA ASP A 130 -3.74 -20.94 1.88
C ASP A 130 -2.97 -20.98 0.55
N GLY A 131 -1.72 -20.51 0.53
CA GLY A 131 -0.87 -20.44 -0.65
C GLY A 131 -1.10 -19.21 -1.54
N SER A 132 -2.05 -18.32 -1.20
CA SER A 132 -2.21 -17.03 -1.88
C SER A 132 -1.07 -16.07 -1.55
N ILE A 133 -0.83 -15.07 -2.40
CA ILE A 133 0.22 -14.08 -2.15
C ILE A 133 -0.23 -13.10 -1.05
N ASP A 134 0.64 -12.88 -0.07
CA ASP A 134 0.57 -11.71 0.81
C ASP A 134 1.12 -10.51 0.04
N ASN A 135 0.23 -9.75 -0.60
CA ASN A 135 0.57 -8.64 -1.50
C ASN A 135 1.46 -7.59 -0.82
N GLU A 136 1.18 -7.28 0.44
CA GLU A 136 1.94 -6.28 1.20
C GLU A 136 3.36 -6.79 1.46
N LYS A 137 3.51 -7.98 2.06
CA LYS A 137 4.85 -8.55 2.31
C LYS A 137 5.66 -8.70 1.03
N PHE A 138 5.01 -9.09 -0.06
CA PHE A 138 5.68 -9.29 -1.35
C PHE A 138 6.21 -7.98 -1.94
N LEU A 139 5.37 -6.94 -1.99
CA LEU A 139 5.81 -5.62 -2.47
C LEU A 139 6.89 -5.03 -1.55
N ASN A 140 6.76 -5.19 -0.23
CA ASN A 140 7.74 -4.69 0.74
C ASN A 140 9.12 -5.29 0.52
N LYS A 141 9.21 -6.61 0.28
CA LYS A 141 10.49 -7.26 -0.02
C LYS A 141 11.06 -6.80 -1.35
N ILE A 142 10.24 -6.71 -2.40
CA ILE A 142 10.70 -6.29 -3.72
C ILE A 142 11.21 -4.86 -3.72
N PHE A 143 10.41 -3.93 -3.22
CA PHE A 143 10.70 -2.51 -3.25
C PHE A 143 11.58 -2.06 -2.07
N LYS A 144 11.90 -2.98 -1.15
CA LYS A 144 12.60 -2.72 0.11
C LYS A 144 11.92 -1.62 0.93
N GLU A 145 10.59 -1.55 0.79
CA GLU A 145 9.75 -0.63 1.53
C GLU A 145 9.51 -1.26 2.90
N SER A 146 10.12 -0.68 3.93
CA SER A 146 9.72 -0.97 5.31
C SER A 146 8.41 -0.24 5.56
N TRP A 147 7.28 -0.84 5.22
CA TRP A 147 5.99 -0.37 5.71
C TRP A 147 5.95 -0.57 7.22
N ASN A 148 6.29 0.47 7.98
CA ASN A 148 6.11 0.58 9.42
C ASN A 148 6.38 -0.70 10.24
N GLU A 149 7.48 -1.43 9.96
CA GLU A 149 7.97 -2.50 10.84
C GLU A 149 8.57 -1.93 12.15
N ASN A 150 8.60 -0.61 12.32
CA ASN A 150 9.15 0.08 13.49
C ASN A 150 8.16 0.28 14.66
N PHE A 151 6.99 -0.37 14.64
CA PHE A 151 6.13 -0.45 15.83
C PHE A 151 6.09 -1.90 16.34
N ARG A 152 7.17 -2.30 17.02
CA ARG A 152 7.22 -3.51 17.86
C ARG A 152 7.77 -3.15 19.23
#